data_AF-A0A225WEP2-F1
#
_entry.id   AF-A0A225WEP2-F1
#
_cell.length_a   1.000
_cell.length_b   1.000
_cell.length_c   1.000
_cell.angle_alpha   90.00
_cell.angle_beta   90.00
_cell.angle_gamma   90.00
#
_symmetry.space_group_name_H-M   'P 1'
#
loop_
_entity.id
_entity.type
_entity.pdbx_description
1 polymer ?
#
loop_
_entity_poly.entity_id
_entity_poly.type
_entity_poly.pdbx_seq_one_letter_code
_entity_poly.pdbx_strand_id
1 'polypeptide(L)'
;MWAGISNWKLSDIARAQRYHTNFQKPTKLTDRGQLDNLRRYALQLHVLQHEYKAAYPYYEAALKLSPEDPQTLVCLAILLIISCRYPVAQSWQRALAYLQQARVLIHAVSDSIITALNEVEQNVFRWALFLQPKDPHAIANYAVYRQCVYLDIDKAELLFRRALDLDPADDLIITNFQRLQSERAPGREYAFAGPGTITLAHSSEICRSGQWREMEDPFAQPPLPGRFFHNLHTGKCVWEISGDQAMSVDPSGASPSITNTNC
;
A
#
# COMPACT_ATOMS: atom_id res chain seq x y z
N MET A 1 -13.93 -7.83 -15.25
CA MET A 1 -12.76 -7.14 -15.87
C MET A 1 -12.41 -5.93 -15.02
N TRP A 2 -11.12 -5.69 -14.77
CA TRP A 2 -10.66 -4.58 -13.91
C TRP A 2 -11.04 -3.24 -14.55
N ALA A 3 -11.80 -2.38 -13.85
CA ALA A 3 -12.20 -1.06 -14.36
C ALA A 3 -10.99 -0.11 -14.60
N GLY A 4 -9.82 -0.43 -14.03
CA GLY A 4 -8.60 0.33 -14.27
C GLY A 4 -7.94 0.11 -15.65
N ILE A 5 -8.27 -0.98 -16.35
CA ILE A 5 -7.78 -1.27 -17.71
C ILE A 5 -8.69 -0.60 -18.76
N SER A 6 -9.98 -0.42 -18.47
CA SER A 6 -10.94 0.15 -19.44
C SER A 6 -10.78 1.65 -19.68
N ASN A 7 -10.03 2.37 -18.83
CA ASN A 7 -9.97 3.84 -18.85
C ASN A 7 -8.65 4.42 -19.40
N TRP A 8 -7.85 3.63 -20.12
CA TRP A 8 -6.60 4.13 -20.71
C TRP A 8 -6.87 5.03 -21.90
N LYS A 9 -6.35 6.26 -21.86
CA LYS A 9 -6.33 7.13 -23.03
C LYS A 9 -5.17 6.75 -23.93
N LEU A 10 -5.32 6.96 -25.24
CA LEU A 10 -4.25 6.72 -26.21
C LEU A 10 -2.96 7.51 -25.86
N SER A 11 -3.12 8.71 -25.30
CA SER A 11 -2.00 9.52 -24.81
C SER A 11 -1.20 8.84 -23.70
N ASP A 12 -1.88 8.15 -22.78
CA ASP A 12 -1.25 7.49 -21.64
C ASP A 12 -0.54 6.22 -22.09
N ILE A 13 -1.14 5.47 -23.03
CA ILE A 13 -0.49 4.32 -23.69
C ILE A 13 0.79 4.78 -24.41
N ALA A 14 0.73 5.86 -25.19
CA ALA A 14 1.88 6.39 -25.90
C ALA A 14 2.99 6.87 -24.94
N ARG A 15 2.62 7.49 -23.81
CA ARG A 15 3.58 7.92 -22.78
C ARG A 15 4.26 6.72 -22.12
N ALA A 16 3.48 5.71 -21.71
CA ALA A 16 4.01 4.48 -21.13
C ALA A 16 4.90 3.73 -22.13
N GLN A 17 4.47 3.60 -23.39
CA GLN A 17 5.28 2.98 -24.43
C GLN A 17 6.61 3.72 -24.62
N ARG A 18 6.60 5.06 -24.72
CA ARG A 18 7.83 5.88 -24.81
C ARG A 18 8.76 5.70 -23.61
N TYR A 19 8.19 5.51 -22.42
CA TYR A 19 8.98 5.23 -21.21
C TYR A 19 9.79 3.93 -21.34
N HIS A 20 9.22 2.93 -22.02
CA HIS A 20 9.80 1.59 -22.19
C HIS A 20 10.50 1.34 -23.54
N THR A 21 10.38 2.20 -24.57
CA THR A 21 10.97 1.92 -25.89
C THR A 21 12.46 2.26 -26.01
N ASN A 22 12.95 3.24 -25.25
CA ASN A 22 14.33 3.75 -25.37
C ASN A 22 15.22 3.30 -24.21
N PHE A 23 15.05 2.05 -23.75
CA PHE A 23 15.81 1.51 -22.62
C PHE A 23 17.08 0.81 -23.08
N GLN A 24 18.20 1.09 -22.42
CA GLN A 24 19.46 0.37 -22.58
C GLN A 24 19.95 -0.06 -21.20
N LYS A 25 20.57 -1.24 -21.12
CA LYS A 25 21.22 -1.69 -19.90
C LYS A 25 22.36 -0.70 -19.56
N PRO A 26 22.34 -0.10 -18.36
CA PRO A 26 23.36 0.87 -17.97
C PRO A 26 24.72 0.19 -17.86
N THR A 27 25.73 0.75 -18.52
CA THR A 27 27.10 0.21 -18.55
C THR A 27 27.95 0.71 -17.38
N LYS A 28 27.69 1.94 -16.90
CA LYS A 28 28.38 2.56 -15.76
C LYS A 28 27.37 3.08 -14.75
N LEU A 29 27.43 2.55 -13.53
CA LEU A 29 26.52 2.90 -12.43
C LEU A 29 26.85 4.24 -11.74
N THR A 30 27.98 4.86 -12.09
CA THR A 30 28.53 6.05 -11.43
C THR A 30 28.18 7.37 -12.12
N ASP A 31 27.62 7.31 -13.32
CA ASP A 31 27.45 8.49 -14.16
C ASP A 31 26.13 9.20 -13.82
N ARG A 32 26.20 10.44 -13.31
CA ARG A 32 25.01 11.23 -12.92
C ARG A 32 24.01 11.44 -14.05
N GLY A 33 24.50 11.61 -15.29
CA GLY A 33 23.63 11.77 -16.48
C GLY A 33 22.83 10.53 -16.85
N GLN A 34 23.13 9.36 -16.27
CA GLN A 34 22.41 8.11 -16.51
C GLN A 34 21.36 7.79 -15.43
N LEU A 35 21.10 8.69 -14.47
CA LEU A 35 20.18 8.46 -13.35
C LEU A 35 18.79 7.99 -13.81
N ASP A 36 18.20 8.68 -14.80
CA ASP A 36 16.89 8.31 -15.35
C ASP A 36 16.90 6.92 -15.99
N ASN A 37 17.97 6.58 -16.70
CA ASN A 37 18.13 5.27 -17.33
C ASN A 37 18.30 4.16 -16.28
N LEU A 38 19.09 4.42 -15.22
CA LEU A 38 19.26 3.51 -14.08
C LEU A 38 17.91 3.19 -13.42
N ARG A 39 17.13 4.23 -13.14
CA ARG A 39 15.80 4.08 -12.53
C ARG A 39 14.82 3.34 -13.43
N ARG A 40 14.73 3.72 -14.71
CA ARG A 40 13.85 3.06 -15.68
C ARG A 40 14.19 1.58 -15.82
N TYR A 41 15.48 1.27 -15.92
CA TYR A 41 15.97 -0.11 -16.00
C TYR A 41 15.66 -0.89 -14.72
N ALA A 42 15.89 -0.29 -13.55
CA ALA A 42 15.55 -0.90 -12.27
C ALA A 42 14.05 -1.18 -12.15
N LEU A 43 13.20 -0.27 -12.62
CA LEU A 43 11.74 -0.41 -12.61
C LEU A 43 11.24 -1.50 -13.56
N GLN A 44 11.86 -1.65 -14.72
CA GLN A 44 11.55 -2.73 -15.65
C GLN A 44 11.91 -4.10 -15.07
N LEU A 45 13.11 -4.24 -14.50
CA LEU A 45 13.51 -5.48 -13.81
C LEU A 45 12.57 -5.79 -12.63
N HIS A 46 12.22 -4.76 -11.85
CA HIS A 46 11.36 -4.89 -10.67
C HIS A 46 9.93 -5.28 -11.03
N VAL A 47 9.25 -4.52 -11.89
CA VAL A 47 7.79 -4.60 -12.04
C VAL A 47 7.36 -5.44 -13.25
N LEU A 48 8.16 -5.49 -14.32
CA LEU A 48 7.81 -6.25 -15.53
C LEU A 48 8.43 -7.65 -15.58
N GLN A 49 9.64 -7.80 -15.02
CA GLN A 49 10.37 -9.08 -15.01
C GLN A 49 10.37 -9.78 -13.64
N HIS A 50 9.98 -9.07 -12.58
CA HIS A 50 9.97 -9.57 -11.19
C HIS A 50 11.34 -10.05 -10.68
N GLU A 51 12.43 -9.55 -11.28
CA GLU A 51 13.80 -9.84 -10.87
C GLU A 51 14.24 -8.89 -9.74
N TYR A 52 13.64 -9.03 -8.56
CA TYR A 52 13.91 -8.15 -7.41
C TYR A 52 15.38 -8.11 -7.00
N LYS A 53 16.08 -9.26 -7.09
CA LYS A 53 17.50 -9.38 -6.76
C LYS A 53 18.38 -8.58 -7.73
N ALA A 54 18.07 -8.62 -9.02
CA ALA A 54 18.81 -7.92 -10.06
C ALA A 54 18.51 -6.41 -10.04
N ALA A 55 17.28 -6.00 -9.70
CA ALA A 55 16.87 -4.60 -9.65
C ALA A 55 17.52 -3.81 -8.49
N TYR A 56 17.70 -4.44 -7.32
CA TYR A 56 18.24 -3.82 -6.10
C TYR A 56 19.53 -2.98 -6.29
N PRO A 57 20.62 -3.49 -6.89
CA PRO A 57 21.85 -2.71 -7.07
C PRO A 57 21.67 -1.44 -7.92
N TYR A 58 20.73 -1.44 -8.86
CA TYR A 58 20.45 -0.25 -9.67
C TYR A 58 19.74 0.84 -8.86
N TYR A 59 18.82 0.45 -7.96
CA TYR A 59 18.22 1.42 -7.03
C TYR A 59 19.25 1.96 -6.03
N GLU A 60 20.14 1.11 -5.50
CA GLU A 60 21.23 1.59 -4.64
C GLU A 60 22.18 2.54 -5.39
N ALA A 61 22.51 2.24 -6.64
CA ALA A 61 23.32 3.13 -7.48
C ALA A 61 22.61 4.46 -7.73
N ALA A 62 21.33 4.44 -8.08
CA ALA A 62 20.52 5.64 -8.29
C ALA A 62 20.47 6.50 -7.01
N LEU A 63 20.28 5.88 -5.84
CA LEU A 63 20.25 6.58 -4.56
C LEU A 63 21.61 7.15 -4.16
N LYS A 64 22.72 6.47 -4.50
CA LYS A 64 24.09 7.01 -4.31
C LYS A 64 24.36 8.24 -5.17
N LEU A 65 23.79 8.29 -6.38
CA LEU A 65 23.91 9.45 -7.27
C LEU A 65 23.04 10.61 -6.82
N SER A 66 21.80 10.33 -6.39
CA SER A 66 20.83 11.30 -5.91
C SER A 66 20.15 10.77 -4.64
N PRO A 67 20.63 11.15 -3.44
CA PRO A 67 20.06 10.67 -2.18
C PRO A 67 18.67 11.23 -1.88
N GLU A 68 18.32 12.37 -2.49
CA GLU A 68 17.06 13.09 -2.24
C GLU A 68 16.05 12.89 -3.39
N ASP A 69 16.23 11.87 -4.24
CA ASP A 69 15.23 11.56 -5.27
C ASP A 69 14.03 10.79 -4.68
N PRO A 70 12.83 11.40 -4.58
CA PRO A 70 11.65 10.76 -3.99
C PRO A 70 11.19 9.54 -4.78
N GLN A 71 11.35 9.54 -6.11
CA GLN A 71 10.91 8.42 -6.94
C GLN A 71 11.76 7.18 -6.66
N THR A 72 13.09 7.33 -6.60
CA THR A 72 14.00 6.23 -6.24
C THR A 72 13.73 5.72 -4.82
N LEU A 73 13.54 6.62 -3.85
CA LEU A 73 13.22 6.25 -2.46
C LEU A 73 11.96 5.40 -2.37
N VAL A 74 10.86 5.84 -2.99
CA VAL A 74 9.58 5.11 -3.00
C VAL A 74 9.73 3.76 -3.70
N CYS A 75 10.35 3.72 -4.88
CA CYS A 75 10.48 2.48 -5.66
C CYS A 75 11.38 1.44 -4.99
N LEU A 76 12.48 1.89 -4.35
CA LEU A 76 13.34 1.04 -3.54
C LEU A 76 12.58 0.49 -2.32
N ALA A 77 11.80 1.32 -1.63
CA ALA A 77 10.99 0.89 -0.49
C ALA A 77 9.97 -0.18 -0.90
N ILE A 78 9.26 0.03 -2.01
CA ILE A 78 8.32 -0.96 -2.56
C ILE A 78 9.04 -2.27 -2.89
N LEU A 79 10.21 -2.20 -3.52
CA LEU A 79 11.02 -3.40 -3.81
C LEU A 79 11.41 -4.16 -2.53
N LEU A 80 11.81 -3.44 -1.47
CA LEU A 80 12.19 -4.04 -0.20
C LEU A 80 10.99 -4.74 0.46
N ILE A 81 9.81 -4.12 0.40
CA ILE A 81 8.57 -4.68 0.95
C ILE A 81 8.20 -5.94 0.18
N ILE A 82 8.05 -5.84 -1.15
CA ILE A 82 7.61 -6.98 -1.97
C ILE A 82 8.59 -8.14 -1.88
N SER A 83 9.90 -7.89 -2.00
CA SER A 83 10.91 -8.95 -2.03
C SER A 83 11.14 -9.66 -0.70
N CYS A 84 10.62 -9.12 0.42
CA CYS A 84 10.77 -9.69 1.77
C CYS A 84 12.20 -10.18 2.09
N ARG A 85 13.23 -9.46 1.63
CA ARG A 85 14.63 -9.90 1.72
C ARG A 85 15.02 -10.17 3.18
N TYR A 86 15.72 -11.29 3.39
CA TYR A 86 16.27 -11.62 4.70
C TYR A 86 17.39 -10.62 5.10
N PRO A 87 17.41 -10.09 6.34
CA PRO A 87 16.42 -10.28 7.41
C PRO A 87 15.18 -9.37 7.26
N VAL A 88 14.00 -9.97 7.34
CA VAL A 88 12.70 -9.32 7.07
C VAL A 88 12.45 -8.08 7.93
N ALA A 89 12.72 -8.15 9.23
CA ALA A 89 12.48 -7.04 10.16
C ALA A 89 13.26 -5.77 9.79
N GLN A 90 14.52 -5.93 9.35
CA GLN A 90 15.35 -4.80 8.94
C GLN A 90 14.91 -4.26 7.58
N SER A 91 14.50 -5.13 6.66
CA SER A 91 14.02 -4.70 5.33
C SER A 91 12.78 -3.81 5.44
N TRP A 92 11.86 -4.16 6.35
CA TRP A 92 10.64 -3.39 6.61
C TRP A 92 10.94 -2.03 7.24
N GLN A 93 11.71 -2.00 8.31
CA GLN A 93 12.10 -0.75 8.97
C GLN A 93 12.85 0.19 8.02
N ARG A 94 13.75 -0.35 7.19
CA ARG A 94 14.45 0.42 6.15
C ARG A 94 13.48 0.97 5.11
N ALA A 95 12.53 0.15 4.64
CA ALA A 95 11.51 0.60 3.69
C ALA A 95 10.66 1.73 4.28
N LEU A 96 10.21 1.60 5.53
CA LEU A 96 9.45 2.66 6.21
C LEU A 96 10.28 3.95 6.34
N ALA A 97 11.57 3.86 6.69
CA ALA A 97 12.45 5.02 6.75
C ALA A 97 12.57 5.74 5.39
N TYR A 98 12.73 4.99 4.29
CA TYR A 98 12.74 5.57 2.94
C TYR A 98 11.39 6.21 2.57
N LEU A 99 10.26 5.58 2.94
CA LEU A 99 8.93 6.15 2.70
C LEU A 99 8.71 7.43 3.51
N GLN A 100 9.16 7.48 4.76
CA GLN A 100 9.09 8.69 5.59
C GLN A 100 9.94 9.81 4.99
N GLN A 101 11.17 9.51 4.57
CA GLN A 101 12.04 10.48 3.88
C GLN A 101 11.38 11.01 2.60
N ALA A 102 10.84 10.12 1.76
CA ALA A 102 10.13 10.52 0.56
C ALA A 102 8.92 11.40 0.88
N ARG A 103 8.11 11.06 1.90
CA ARG A 103 6.97 11.89 2.33
C ARG A 103 7.40 13.29 2.74
N VAL A 104 8.46 13.41 3.53
CA VAL A 104 9.00 14.72 3.94
C VAL A 104 9.42 15.54 2.72
N LEU A 105 10.13 14.92 1.77
CA LEU A 105 10.54 15.60 0.53
C LEU A 105 9.35 16.01 -0.35
N ILE A 106 8.32 15.16 -0.46
CA ILE A 106 7.08 15.45 -1.19
C ILE A 106 6.33 16.61 -0.55
N HIS A 107 6.26 16.68 0.78
CA HIS A 107 5.61 17.78 1.49
C HIS A 107 6.42 19.09 1.44
N ALA A 108 7.75 19.00 1.36
CA ALA A 108 8.64 20.16 1.30
C ALA A 108 8.70 20.82 -0.08
N VAL A 109 8.35 20.11 -1.15
CA VAL A 109 8.52 20.55 -2.54
C VAL A 109 7.17 20.58 -3.27
N SER A 110 7.05 21.44 -4.28
CA SER A 110 5.83 21.73 -5.04
C SER A 110 5.25 20.52 -5.83
N ASP A 111 4.08 20.75 -6.45
CA ASP A 111 3.28 19.84 -7.30
C ASP A 111 4.09 18.95 -8.27
N SER A 112 5.28 19.36 -8.69
CA SER A 112 6.17 18.64 -9.61
C SER A 112 6.55 17.23 -9.14
N ILE A 113 6.74 17.01 -7.84
CA ILE A 113 7.09 15.67 -7.33
C ILE A 113 5.86 14.76 -7.31
N ILE A 114 4.69 15.32 -6.97
CA ILE A 114 3.42 14.59 -6.95
C ILE A 114 3.07 14.14 -8.36
N THR A 115 3.24 15.01 -9.36
CA THR A 115 3.06 14.62 -10.77
C THR A 115 4.04 13.54 -11.18
N ALA A 116 5.30 13.61 -10.74
CA ALA A 116 6.32 12.62 -11.04
C ALA A 116 6.00 11.22 -10.44
N LEU A 117 5.42 11.13 -9.24
CA LEU A 117 4.97 9.85 -8.67
C LEU A 117 3.76 9.29 -9.43
N ASN A 118 2.81 10.15 -9.81
CA ASN A 118 1.68 9.76 -10.64
C ASN A 118 2.15 9.25 -12.01
N GLU A 119 3.18 9.86 -12.61
CA GLU A 119 3.78 9.36 -13.85
C GLU A 119 4.38 7.96 -13.68
N VAL A 120 5.05 7.68 -12.55
CA VAL A 120 5.58 6.35 -12.25
C VAL A 120 4.44 5.33 -12.06
N GLU A 121 3.36 5.71 -11.36
CA GLU A 121 2.18 4.85 -11.22
C GLU A 121 1.64 4.44 -12.59
N GLN A 122 1.40 5.43 -13.47
CA GLN A 122 0.79 5.21 -14.78
C GLN A 122 1.72 4.43 -15.72
N ASN A 123 2.98 4.88 -15.86
CA ASN A 123 3.90 4.33 -16.85
C ASN A 123 4.49 2.97 -16.45
N VAL A 124 4.49 2.62 -15.16
CA VAL A 124 5.14 1.38 -14.68
C VAL A 124 4.13 0.41 -14.08
N PHE A 125 3.51 0.75 -12.95
CA PHE A 125 2.69 -0.22 -12.20
C PHE A 125 1.37 -0.52 -12.91
N ARG A 126 0.63 0.53 -13.32
CA ARG A 126 -0.60 0.34 -14.09
C ARG A 126 -0.30 -0.23 -15.47
N TRP A 127 0.81 0.16 -16.08
CA TRP A 127 1.25 -0.39 -17.36
C TRP A 127 1.54 -1.89 -17.28
N ALA A 128 2.18 -2.36 -16.19
CA ALA A 128 2.40 -3.78 -15.97
C ALA A 128 1.08 -4.56 -15.88
N LEU A 129 0.06 -4.00 -15.21
CA LEU A 129 -1.29 -4.58 -15.18
C LEU A 129 -1.98 -4.55 -16.54
N PHE A 130 -1.68 -3.56 -17.38
CA PHE A 130 -2.19 -3.49 -18.74
C PHE A 130 -1.57 -4.57 -19.63
N LEU A 131 -0.25 -4.76 -19.55
CA LEU A 131 0.47 -5.78 -20.31
C LEU A 131 0.17 -7.20 -19.82
N GLN A 132 0.11 -7.40 -18.50
CA GLN A 132 0.01 -8.69 -17.84
C GLN A 132 -1.13 -8.69 -16.80
N PRO A 133 -2.41 -8.64 -17.23
CA PRO A 133 -3.56 -8.44 -16.34
C PRO A 133 -3.89 -9.62 -15.42
N LYS A 134 -3.28 -10.78 -15.67
CA LYS A 134 -3.43 -12.03 -14.91
C LYS A 134 -2.13 -12.47 -14.22
N ASP A 135 -1.10 -11.63 -14.24
CA ASP A 135 0.13 -11.92 -13.51
C ASP A 135 -0.04 -11.52 -12.03
N PRO A 136 0.08 -12.48 -11.08
CA PRO A 136 -0.12 -12.22 -9.66
C PRO A 136 0.94 -11.25 -9.10
N HIS A 137 2.19 -11.31 -9.59
CA HIS A 137 3.25 -10.42 -9.12
C HIS A 137 3.04 -8.96 -9.56
N ALA A 138 2.60 -8.70 -10.80
CA ALA A 138 2.22 -7.34 -11.22
C ALA A 138 1.09 -6.76 -10.34
N ILE A 139 0.10 -7.59 -9.97
CA ILE A 139 -0.99 -7.20 -9.07
C ILE A 139 -0.48 -6.92 -7.66
N ALA A 140 0.37 -7.79 -7.11
CA ALA A 140 0.96 -7.61 -5.78
C ALA A 140 1.88 -6.37 -5.71
N ASN A 141 2.70 -6.13 -6.73
CA ASN A 141 3.52 -4.92 -6.85
C ASN A 141 2.66 -3.65 -6.82
N TYR A 142 1.53 -3.66 -7.53
CA TYR A 142 0.60 -2.54 -7.48
C TYR A 142 -0.11 -2.43 -6.13
N ALA A 143 -0.44 -3.54 -5.48
CA ALA A 143 -1.01 -3.54 -4.12
C ALA A 143 -0.08 -2.83 -3.13
N VAL A 144 1.21 -3.18 -3.13
CA VAL A 144 2.23 -2.53 -2.30
C VAL A 144 2.37 -1.04 -2.66
N TYR A 145 2.33 -0.68 -3.95
CA TYR A 145 2.35 0.73 -4.34
C TYR A 145 1.18 1.52 -3.73
N ARG A 146 -0.05 1.00 -3.82
CA ARG A 146 -1.25 1.62 -3.24
C ARG A 146 -1.16 1.73 -1.72
N GLN A 147 -0.67 0.67 -1.07
CA GLN A 147 -0.44 0.61 0.36
C GLN A 147 0.55 1.70 0.83
N CYS A 148 1.68 1.85 0.15
CA CYS A 148 2.76 2.72 0.63
C CYS A 148 2.59 4.19 0.25
N VAL A 149 2.14 4.46 -0.99
CA VAL A 149 2.08 5.81 -1.57
C VAL A 149 0.77 6.50 -1.23
N TYR A 150 -0.37 5.83 -1.45
CA TYR A 150 -1.69 6.42 -1.22
C TYR A 150 -2.29 6.07 0.15
N LEU A 151 -1.65 5.18 0.92
CA LEU A 151 -2.18 4.67 2.19
C LEU A 151 -3.60 4.09 2.05
N ASP A 152 -3.90 3.55 0.87
CA ASP A 152 -5.21 3.01 0.49
C ASP A 152 -5.24 1.51 0.77
N ILE A 153 -5.34 1.18 2.07
CA ILE A 153 -5.13 -0.19 2.58
C ILE A 153 -6.24 -1.13 2.09
N ASP A 154 -7.48 -0.67 1.99
CA ASP A 154 -8.60 -1.49 1.51
C ASP A 154 -8.42 -1.87 0.03
N LYS A 155 -7.97 -0.94 -0.82
CA LYS A 155 -7.65 -1.29 -2.22
C LYS A 155 -6.44 -2.21 -2.31
N ALA A 156 -5.43 -2.02 -1.47
CA ALA A 156 -4.29 -2.93 -1.43
C ALA A 156 -4.70 -4.36 -1.03
N GLU A 157 -5.56 -4.50 -0.02
CA GLU A 157 -6.14 -5.78 0.40
C GLU A 157 -6.91 -6.48 -0.74
N LEU A 158 -7.76 -5.74 -1.47
CA LEU A 158 -8.48 -6.30 -2.63
C LEU A 158 -7.53 -6.79 -3.73
N LEU A 159 -6.44 -6.04 -3.98
CA LEU A 159 -5.43 -6.43 -4.94
C LEU A 159 -4.67 -7.68 -4.50
N PHE A 160 -4.25 -7.77 -3.24
CA PHE A 160 -3.56 -8.95 -2.71
C PHE A 160 -4.43 -10.20 -2.76
N ARG A 161 -5.71 -10.11 -2.34
CA ARG A 161 -6.64 -11.23 -2.43
C ARG A 161 -6.78 -11.72 -3.87
N ARG A 162 -6.91 -10.79 -4.83
CA ARG A 162 -6.95 -11.15 -6.26
C ARG A 162 -5.66 -11.80 -6.74
N ALA A 163 -4.50 -11.36 -6.25
CA ALA A 163 -3.23 -11.98 -6.59
C ALA A 163 -3.16 -13.42 -6.06
N LEU A 164 -3.63 -13.64 -4.82
CA LEU A 164 -3.75 -14.98 -4.23
C LEU A 164 -4.81 -15.87 -4.91
N ASP A 165 -5.89 -15.29 -5.45
CA ASP A 165 -6.86 -16.05 -6.25
C ASP A 165 -6.24 -16.59 -7.56
N LEU A 166 -5.23 -15.90 -8.09
CA LEU A 166 -4.50 -16.30 -9.30
C LEU A 166 -3.38 -17.29 -8.99
N ASP A 167 -2.65 -17.05 -7.90
CA ASP A 167 -1.63 -17.96 -7.38
C ASP A 167 -1.70 -18.05 -5.84
N PRO A 168 -2.41 -19.06 -5.31
CA PRO A 168 -2.63 -19.19 -3.87
C PRO A 168 -1.41 -19.74 -3.12
N ALA A 169 -0.39 -20.24 -3.82
CA ALA A 169 0.79 -20.88 -3.23
C ALA A 169 2.04 -19.97 -3.27
N ASP A 170 1.91 -18.74 -3.77
CA ASP A 170 3.02 -17.79 -3.83
C ASP A 170 3.36 -17.24 -2.42
N ASP A 171 4.43 -17.79 -1.84
CA ASP A 171 4.98 -17.40 -0.54
C ASP A 171 5.20 -15.89 -0.40
N LEU A 172 5.64 -15.22 -1.47
CA LEU A 172 5.95 -13.80 -1.43
C LEU A 172 4.68 -12.98 -1.27
N ILE A 173 3.62 -13.34 -1.99
CA ILE A 173 2.32 -12.66 -1.91
C ILE A 173 1.66 -12.96 -0.57
N ILE A 174 1.68 -14.22 -0.12
CA ILE A 174 1.15 -14.64 1.18
C ILE A 174 1.82 -13.85 2.30
N THR A 175 3.15 -13.78 2.30
CA THR A 175 3.92 -13.08 3.35
C THR A 175 3.59 -11.58 3.38
N ASN A 176 3.50 -10.94 2.21
CA ASN A 176 3.16 -9.52 2.13
C ASN A 176 1.72 -9.24 2.56
N PHE A 177 0.77 -10.10 2.17
CA PHE A 177 -0.62 -9.98 2.57
C PHE A 177 -0.80 -10.17 4.08
N GLN A 178 -0.18 -11.19 4.67
CA GLN A 178 -0.17 -11.42 6.12
C GLN A 178 0.45 -10.23 6.85
N ARG A 179 1.54 -9.65 6.32
CA ARG A 179 2.13 -8.43 6.89
C ARG A 179 1.13 -7.27 6.86
N LEU A 180 0.50 -7.00 5.72
CA LEU A 180 -0.52 -5.96 5.62
C LEU A 180 -1.61 -6.15 6.67
N GLN A 181 -2.14 -7.36 6.83
CA GLN A 181 -3.15 -7.66 7.85
C GLN A 181 -2.62 -7.44 9.28
N SER A 182 -1.39 -7.85 9.57
CA SER A 182 -0.77 -7.63 10.88
C SER A 182 -0.57 -6.14 11.21
N GLU A 183 -0.23 -5.32 10.21
CA GLU A 183 0.00 -3.89 10.36
C GLU A 183 -1.31 -3.09 10.45
N ARG A 184 -2.46 -3.69 10.13
CA ARG A 184 -3.79 -3.11 10.38
C ARG A 184 -4.20 -3.17 11.85
N ALA A 185 -3.56 -4.02 12.66
CA ALA A 185 -3.88 -4.16 14.08
C ALA A 185 -3.69 -2.84 14.85
N PRO A 186 -4.41 -2.64 15.98
CA PRO A 186 -4.25 -1.44 16.80
C PRO A 186 -2.80 -1.28 17.27
N GLY A 187 -2.30 -0.04 17.25
CA GLY A 187 -0.91 0.30 17.62
C GLY A 187 0.16 0.03 16.54
N ARG A 188 -0.24 -0.39 15.34
CA ARG A 188 0.66 -0.59 14.17
C ARG A 188 0.50 0.52 13.13
N GLU A 189 1.31 0.47 12.06
CA GLU A 189 1.41 1.55 11.05
C GLU A 189 0.08 1.84 10.33
N TYR A 190 -0.77 0.82 10.13
CA TYR A 190 -2.03 0.94 9.39
C TYR A 190 -3.28 0.84 10.27
N ALA A 191 -3.13 1.04 11.59
CA ALA A 191 -4.26 1.01 12.53
C ALA A 191 -5.38 1.99 12.15
N PHE A 192 -5.04 3.12 11.52
CA PHE A 192 -6.00 4.14 11.08
C PHE A 192 -7.01 3.64 10.04
N ALA A 193 -6.68 2.58 9.30
CA ALA A 193 -7.55 2.02 8.27
C ALA A 193 -8.66 1.14 8.86
N GLY A 194 -8.54 0.75 10.14
CA GLY A 194 -9.47 -0.20 10.79
C GLY A 194 -9.46 -1.58 10.10
N PRO A 195 -10.47 -2.42 10.37
CA PRO A 195 -10.66 -3.68 9.65
C PRO A 195 -11.07 -3.44 8.20
N GLY A 196 -10.74 -4.40 7.32
CA GLY A 196 -11.06 -4.32 5.91
C GLY A 196 -12.55 -4.40 5.61
N THR A 197 -12.95 -3.91 4.43
CA THR A 197 -14.34 -3.98 3.95
C THR A 197 -14.91 -5.40 3.90
N ILE A 198 -14.06 -6.40 3.67
CA ILE A 198 -14.50 -7.80 3.64
C ILE A 198 -14.73 -8.32 5.06
N THR A 199 -13.89 -7.92 6.02
CA THR A 199 -14.13 -8.18 7.45
C THR A 199 -15.44 -7.61 7.92
N LEU A 200 -15.76 -6.38 7.50
CA LEU A 200 -17.06 -5.77 7.76
C LEU A 200 -18.22 -6.56 7.14
N ALA A 201 -18.03 -7.18 5.98
CA ALA A 201 -19.10 -7.89 5.29
C ALA A 201 -19.51 -9.21 5.98
N HIS A 202 -18.58 -9.85 6.71
CA HIS A 202 -18.86 -11.11 7.42
C HIS A 202 -19.03 -10.94 8.94
N SER A 203 -18.86 -9.72 9.48
CA SER A 203 -19.03 -9.43 10.90
C SER A 203 -20.50 -9.24 11.28
N SER A 204 -20.81 -9.46 12.56
CA SER A 204 -22.15 -9.29 13.13
C SER A 204 -22.23 -8.09 14.06
N GLU A 205 -23.36 -7.38 14.03
CA GLU A 205 -23.63 -6.25 14.93
C GLU A 205 -23.94 -6.75 16.34
N ILE A 206 -23.23 -6.21 17.35
CA ILE A 206 -23.47 -6.46 18.77
C ILE A 206 -24.46 -5.42 19.31
N CYS A 207 -24.09 -4.15 19.18
CA CYS A 207 -24.85 -3.02 19.71
C CYS A 207 -24.75 -1.80 18.78
N ARG A 208 -25.67 -0.86 18.95
CA ARG A 208 -25.74 0.37 18.15
C ARG A 208 -25.78 1.57 19.09
N SER A 209 -24.87 2.51 18.87
CA SER A 209 -24.74 3.75 19.65
C SER A 209 -24.72 4.93 18.69
N GLY A 210 -25.91 5.50 18.42
CA GLY A 210 -26.08 6.61 17.48
C GLY A 210 -25.61 6.26 16.07
N GLN A 211 -24.57 6.97 15.60
CA GLN A 211 -23.99 6.80 14.26
C GLN A 211 -23.02 5.62 14.14
N TRP A 212 -22.68 4.99 15.27
CA TRP A 212 -21.72 3.90 15.36
C TRP A 212 -22.40 2.58 15.69
N ARG A 213 -21.89 1.50 15.12
CA ARG A 213 -22.27 0.13 15.49
C ARG A 213 -21.02 -0.63 15.92
N GLU A 214 -21.12 -1.31 17.05
CA GLU A 214 -20.10 -2.26 17.49
C GLU A 214 -20.31 -3.57 16.73
N MET A 215 -19.25 -4.05 16.11
CA MET A 215 -19.21 -5.25 15.28
C MET A 215 -18.30 -6.28 15.92
N GLU A 216 -18.68 -7.55 15.81
CA GLU A 216 -17.84 -8.71 16.16
C GLU A 216 -17.47 -9.49 14.90
N ASP A 217 -16.19 -9.75 14.70
CA ASP A 217 -15.68 -10.66 13.69
C ASP A 217 -15.42 -12.05 14.31
N PRO A 218 -16.21 -13.08 13.95
CA PRO A 218 -16.01 -14.44 14.45
C PRO A 218 -14.74 -15.11 13.91
N PHE A 219 -14.15 -14.58 12.83
CA PHE A 219 -12.96 -15.14 12.17
C PHE A 219 -11.68 -14.38 12.50
N ALA A 220 -11.72 -13.41 13.42
CA ALA A 220 -10.55 -12.64 13.80
C ALA A 220 -9.45 -13.54 14.37
N GLN A 221 -8.23 -13.37 13.86
CA GLN A 221 -7.04 -14.06 14.34
C GLN A 221 -6.06 -13.04 14.94
N PRO A 222 -5.33 -13.40 16.02
CA PRO A 222 -4.33 -12.52 16.59
C PRO A 222 -3.28 -12.17 15.52
N PRO A 223 -2.87 -10.89 15.38
CA PRO A 223 -2.99 -9.79 16.35
C PRO A 223 -4.24 -8.90 16.21
N LEU A 224 -5.18 -9.22 15.32
CA LEU A 224 -6.38 -8.40 15.10
C LEU A 224 -7.40 -8.64 16.22
N PRO A 225 -7.98 -7.58 16.82
CA PRO A 225 -9.04 -7.74 17.80
C PRO A 225 -10.34 -8.20 17.11
N GLY A 226 -11.13 -9.01 17.82
CA GLY A 226 -12.41 -9.50 17.31
C GLY A 226 -13.52 -8.44 17.29
N ARG A 227 -13.33 -7.30 17.96
CA ARG A 227 -14.31 -6.22 18.04
C ARG A 227 -13.80 -4.96 17.40
N PHE A 228 -14.70 -4.24 16.74
CA PHE A 228 -14.43 -2.96 16.11
C PHE A 228 -15.71 -2.15 15.93
N PHE A 229 -15.57 -0.90 15.51
CA PHE A 229 -16.69 0.01 15.29
C PHE A 229 -16.83 0.37 13.83
N HIS A 230 -18.07 0.38 13.34
CA HIS A 230 -18.41 0.80 11.99
C HIS A 230 -19.28 2.06 12.03
N ASN A 231 -18.87 3.09 11.28
CA ASN A 231 -19.60 4.33 11.14
C ASN A 231 -20.56 4.27 9.95
N LEU A 232 -21.85 4.49 10.20
CA LEU A 232 -22.89 4.38 9.17
C LEU A 232 -22.92 5.55 8.19
N HIS A 233 -22.47 6.73 8.62
CA HIS A 233 -22.48 7.92 7.79
C HIS A 233 -21.28 7.95 6.84
N THR A 234 -20.10 7.56 7.34
CA THR A 234 -18.85 7.59 6.56
C THR A 234 -18.51 6.25 5.92
N GLY A 235 -19.12 5.15 6.37
CA GLY A 235 -18.80 3.78 5.95
C GLY A 235 -17.43 3.29 6.43
N LYS A 236 -16.75 4.03 7.31
CA LYS A 236 -15.40 3.70 7.79
C LYS A 236 -15.46 2.81 9.03
N CYS A 237 -14.50 1.91 9.15
CA CYS A 237 -14.31 1.08 10.34
C CYS A 237 -13.12 1.58 11.15
N VAL A 238 -13.22 1.51 12.48
CA VAL A 238 -12.18 1.95 13.42
C VAL A 238 -12.11 0.96 14.58
N TRP A 239 -10.93 0.77 15.16
CA TRP A 239 -10.74 -0.13 16.30
C TRP A 239 -11.28 0.43 17.62
N GLU A 240 -11.16 1.74 17.83
CA GLU A 240 -11.57 2.43 19.05
C GLU A 240 -12.28 3.75 18.69
N ILE A 241 -13.31 4.10 19.45
CA ILE A 241 -13.99 5.40 19.35
C ILE A 241 -13.39 6.30 20.45
N SER A 242 -12.88 7.48 20.09
CA SER A 242 -12.49 8.48 21.09
C SER A 242 -13.74 9.01 21.79
N GLY A 243 -13.68 9.21 23.12
CA GLY A 243 -14.84 9.59 23.95
C GLY A 243 -15.62 10.82 23.43
N ASP A 244 -14.94 11.76 22.77
CA ASP A 244 -15.55 12.95 22.17
C ASP A 244 -16.45 12.64 20.96
N GLN A 245 -16.16 11.57 20.21
CA GLN A 245 -16.96 11.14 19.06
C GLN A 245 -18.20 10.33 19.46
N ALA A 246 -18.16 9.69 20.62
CA ALA A 246 -19.30 8.96 21.20
C ALA A 246 -20.37 9.92 21.76
N MET A 247 -19.99 11.13 22.18
CA MET A 247 -20.89 12.12 22.82
C MET A 247 -21.64 13.05 21.85
N SER A 248 -21.45 12.93 20.54
CA SER A 248 -22.06 13.86 19.57
C SER A 248 -23.55 13.61 19.28
N VAL A 249 -24.20 12.65 19.94
CA VAL A 249 -25.67 12.49 19.88
C VAL A 249 -26.20 12.08 21.25
N ASP A 250 -26.50 13.07 22.10
CA ASP A 250 -27.63 13.07 23.03
C ASP A 250 -27.91 14.51 23.50
N PRO A 251 -28.95 15.22 23.00
CA PRO A 251 -29.43 16.45 23.62
C PRO A 251 -30.40 16.18 24.78
N SER A 252 -30.50 14.95 25.28
CA SER A 252 -31.22 14.61 26.51
C SER A 252 -30.20 14.15 27.55
N GLY A 253 -29.81 15.06 28.43
CA GLY A 253 -28.89 14.78 29.53
C GLY A 253 -29.33 13.57 30.34
N ALA A 254 -28.62 12.47 30.17
CA ALA A 254 -28.55 11.36 31.10
C ALA A 254 -27.16 10.75 30.98
N SER A 255 -26.30 11.08 31.95
CA SER A 255 -24.96 10.52 32.07
C SER A 255 -25.03 8.99 32.20
N PRO A 256 -24.27 8.19 31.43
CA PRO A 256 -24.15 6.78 31.72
C PRO A 256 -23.20 6.62 32.90
N SER A 257 -23.75 6.22 34.04
CA SER A 257 -23.01 5.75 35.19
C SER A 257 -22.18 4.52 34.79
N ILE A 258 -20.86 4.63 34.91
CA ILE A 258 -19.93 3.51 34.85
C ILE A 258 -20.26 2.59 36.03
N THR A 259 -21.04 1.54 35.80
CA THR A 259 -21.13 0.42 36.73
C THR A 259 -20.21 -0.69 36.26
N ASN A 260 -19.02 -0.73 36.87
CA ASN A 260 -18.22 -1.94 36.98
C ASN A 260 -19.13 -3.09 37.41
N THR A 261 -19.25 -4.12 36.57
CA THR A 261 -19.65 -5.45 37.02
C THR A 261 -18.76 -6.48 36.35
N ASN A 262 -18.02 -7.18 37.20
CA ASN A 262 -17.19 -8.34 36.90
C ASN A 262 -18.01 -9.44 36.19
N CYS A 263 -17.40 -10.05 35.19
CA CYS A 263 -17.40 -11.50 34.95
C CYS A 263 -15.99 -11.89 34.49
#